data_AF-K2E8Z7-F1
#
_entry.id   AF-K2E8Z7-F1
#
_cell.length_a   1.000
_cell.length_b   1.000
_cell.length_c   1.000
_cell.angle_alpha   90.00
_cell.angle_beta   90.00
_cell.angle_gamma   90.00
#
_symmetry.space_group_name_H-M   'P 1'
#
loop_
_entity.id
_entity.type
_entity.pdbx_description
1 polymer ?
#
loop_
_entity_poly.entity_id
_entity_poly.type
_entity_poly.pdbx_seq_one_letter_code
_entity_poly.pdbx_strand_id
1 'polypeptide(L)'
;LPAKSVHEQMVVGGEVGWLFADLLHMDSPTLSRYVTRLNRYTNLHAGELAARKVPKNALYLLVYTTYQPLRAFANLYLRHRGYLDGLQGFLWSAFSAFHFPIAYFKYWTGEYNTNYK
;
A
#
# COMPACT_ATOMS: atom_id res chain seq x y z
N LEU A 1 -3.75 15.95 12.00
CA LEU A 1 -3.07 14.73 11.47
C LEU A 1 -3.77 14.33 10.18
N PRO A 2 -3.08 13.86 9.12
CA PRO A 2 -3.73 13.65 7.82
C PRO A 2 -4.59 12.37 7.86
N ALA A 3 -5.84 12.52 8.34
CA ALA A 3 -6.91 11.53 8.30
C ALA A 3 -7.57 11.50 6.91
N LYS A 4 -6.77 11.40 5.83
CA LYS A 4 -7.28 11.69 4.48
C LYS A 4 -7.89 10.47 3.76
N SER A 5 -7.59 9.23 4.19
CA SER A 5 -8.16 8.03 3.52
C SER A 5 -8.17 6.72 4.31
N VAL A 6 -7.22 6.46 5.23
CA VAL A 6 -7.10 5.14 5.90
C VAL A 6 -6.81 5.18 7.40
N HIS A 7 -6.61 6.37 7.97
CA HIS A 7 -6.40 6.57 9.41
C HIS A 7 -7.62 7.27 9.98
N GLU A 8 -8.69 6.50 10.22
CA GLU A 8 -9.87 7.00 10.93
C GLU A 8 -9.53 7.21 12.40
N GLN A 9 -9.99 8.33 12.98
CA GLN A 9 -9.87 8.56 14.42
C GLN A 9 -11.09 7.96 15.09
N MET A 10 -10.88 6.99 15.98
CA MET A 10 -11.95 6.43 16.79
C MET A 10 -12.37 7.43 17.86
N VAL A 11 -13.65 7.81 17.86
CA VAL A 11 -14.27 8.59 18.93
C VAL A 11 -15.11 7.62 19.76
N VAL A 12 -14.81 7.51 21.05
CA VAL A 12 -15.54 6.63 21.98
C VAL A 12 -16.36 7.51 22.92
N GLY A 13 -17.68 7.30 22.95
CA GLY A 13 -18.59 8.05 23.82
C GLY A 13 -18.69 7.54 25.26
N GLY A 14 -17.75 6.70 25.69
CA GLY A 14 -17.77 6.01 26.98
C GLY A 14 -16.39 5.92 27.62
N GLU A 15 -16.30 5.19 28.73
CA GLU A 15 -15.05 5.03 29.47
C GLU A 15 -14.03 4.22 28.68
N VAL A 16 -12.76 4.65 28.73
CA VAL A 16 -11.62 3.96 28.12
C VAL A 16 -10.66 3.50 29.21
N GLY A 17 -9.97 2.38 28.96
CA GLY A 17 -9.00 1.80 29.88
C GLY A 17 -7.66 1.50 29.21
N TRP A 18 -6.68 1.12 30.01
CA TRP A 18 -5.34 0.76 29.54
C TRP A 18 -5.21 -0.76 29.42
N LEU A 19 -4.67 -1.22 28.28
CA LEU A 19 -4.22 -2.59 28.12
C LEU A 19 -2.80 -2.70 28.70
N PHE A 20 -2.63 -3.49 29.75
CA PHE A 20 -1.33 -3.71 30.41
C PHE A 20 -0.54 -4.90 29.87
N ALA A 21 -1.11 -5.66 28.93
CA ALA A 21 -0.50 -6.82 28.29
C ALA A 21 -0.13 -6.51 26.82
N ASP A 22 0.72 -7.35 26.24
CA ASP A 22 1.13 -7.21 24.84
C ASP A 22 -0.04 -7.46 23.88
N LEU A 23 -0.23 -6.54 22.93
CA LEU A 23 -1.15 -6.71 21.82
C LEU A 23 -0.41 -7.29 20.62
N LEU A 24 -0.58 -8.58 20.38
CA LEU A 24 -0.09 -9.22 19.16
C LEU A 24 -0.92 -8.78 17.95
N HIS A 25 -0.41 -7.81 17.20
CA HIS A 25 -1.09 -7.30 16.01
C HIS A 25 -0.63 -8.02 14.73
N MET A 26 -1.37 -9.06 14.34
CA MET A 26 -1.15 -9.77 13.08
C MET A 26 -1.98 -9.17 11.94
N ASP A 27 -1.36 -8.27 11.19
CA ASP A 27 -2.02 -7.49 10.16
C ASP A 27 -2.42 -8.33 8.91
N SER A 28 -1.63 -9.35 8.56
CA SER A 28 -1.79 -10.18 7.35
C SER A 28 -1.21 -11.60 7.54
N PRO A 29 -1.84 -12.48 8.34
CA PRO A 29 -1.34 -13.82 8.65
C PRO A 29 -1.33 -14.78 7.45
N THR A 30 -2.01 -14.45 6.34
CA THR A 30 -2.06 -15.27 5.13
C THR A 30 -1.78 -14.43 3.89
N LEU A 31 -1.19 -15.06 2.86
CA LEU A 31 -0.93 -14.41 1.58
C LEU A 31 -2.22 -13.93 0.90
N SER A 32 -3.32 -14.70 1.02
CA SER A 32 -4.63 -14.29 0.48
C SER A 32 -5.15 -13.01 1.14
N ARG A 33 -5.02 -12.88 2.46
CA ARG A 33 -5.38 -11.65 3.18
C ARG A 33 -4.48 -10.49 2.75
N TYR A 34 -3.19 -10.73 2.56
CA TYR A 34 -2.26 -9.73 2.04
C TYR A 34 -2.68 -9.24 0.65
N VAL A 35 -2.93 -10.14 -0.31
CA VAL A 35 -3.32 -9.78 -1.69
C VAL A 35 -4.65 -9.01 -1.71
N THR A 36 -5.61 -9.40 -0.86
CA THR A 36 -6.87 -8.67 -0.70
C THR A 36 -6.63 -7.22 -0.27
N ARG A 37 -5.72 -7.01 0.70
CA ARG A 37 -5.34 -5.67 1.15
C ARG A 37 -4.57 -4.90 0.09
N LEU A 38 -3.61 -5.53 -0.59
CA LEU A 38 -2.89 -4.95 -1.72
C LEU A 38 -3.87 -4.42 -2.76
N ASN A 39 -4.90 -5.19 -3.11
CA ASN A 39 -5.94 -4.76 -4.03
C ASN A 39 -6.69 -3.52 -3.53
N ARG A 40 -7.09 -3.49 -2.25
CA ARG A 40 -7.75 -2.33 -1.65
C ARG A 40 -6.88 -1.08 -1.67
N TYR A 41 -5.63 -1.17 -1.21
CA TYR A 41 -4.73 -0.02 -1.16
C TYR A 41 -4.32 0.47 -2.55
N THR A 42 -4.14 -0.44 -3.51
CA THR A 42 -3.84 -0.05 -4.90
C THR A 42 -5.04 0.62 -5.58
N ASN A 43 -6.28 0.22 -5.25
CA ASN A 43 -7.49 0.94 -5.69
C ASN A 43 -7.53 2.37 -5.11
N LEU A 44 -7.27 2.52 -3.80
CA LEU A 44 -7.21 3.84 -3.15
C LEU A 44 -6.13 4.73 -3.80
N HIS A 45 -4.93 4.20 -3.99
CA HIS A 45 -3.83 4.93 -4.62
C HIS A 45 -4.17 5.32 -6.08
N ALA A 46 -4.81 4.42 -6.84
CA ALA A 46 -5.29 4.74 -8.18
C ALA A 46 -6.32 5.88 -8.19
N GLY A 47 -7.24 5.91 -7.22
CA GLY A 47 -8.16 7.02 -7.02
C GLY A 47 -7.45 8.34 -6.69
N GLU A 48 -6.39 8.30 -5.88
CA GLU A 48 -5.56 9.48 -5.61
C GLU A 48 -4.84 9.99 -6.87
N LEU A 49 -4.31 9.09 -7.72
CA LEU A 49 -3.69 9.45 -8.99
C LEU A 49 -4.69 10.13 -9.93
N ALA A 50 -5.94 9.63 -9.95
CA ALA A 50 -7.02 10.23 -10.72
C ALA A 50 -7.42 11.62 -10.19
N ALA A 51 -7.58 11.77 -8.87
CA ALA A 51 -7.89 13.05 -8.25
C ALA A 51 -6.81 14.11 -8.53
N ARG A 52 -5.54 13.69 -8.58
CA ARG A 52 -4.39 14.56 -8.93
C ARG A 52 -4.22 14.78 -10.44
N LYS A 53 -5.05 14.16 -11.28
CA LYS A 53 -4.98 14.22 -12.75
C LYS A 53 -3.58 13.89 -13.29
N VAL A 54 -2.97 12.84 -12.74
CA VAL A 54 -1.63 12.40 -13.17
C VAL A 54 -1.66 12.08 -14.67
N PRO A 55 -0.75 12.64 -15.49
CA PRO A 55 -0.81 12.46 -16.93
C PRO A 55 -0.54 11.01 -17.33
N LYS A 56 -1.32 10.51 -18.30
CA LYS A 56 -1.21 9.18 -18.88
C LYS A 56 -0.31 9.20 -20.10
N ASN A 57 0.97 9.47 -19.91
CA ASN A 57 1.97 9.51 -21.00
C ASN A 57 3.07 8.46 -20.78
N ALA A 58 3.92 8.26 -21.79
CA ALA A 58 5.00 7.27 -21.76
C ALA A 58 6.01 7.52 -20.64
N LEU A 59 6.28 8.78 -20.31
CA LEU A 59 7.18 9.14 -19.22
C LEU A 59 6.64 8.68 -17.86
N TYR A 60 5.36 8.98 -17.58
CA TYR A 60 4.73 8.59 -16.32
C TYR A 60 4.52 7.09 -16.24
N LEU A 61 4.23 6.43 -17.35
CA LEU A 61 4.24 4.97 -17.43
C LEU A 61 5.60 4.43 -16.97
N LEU A 62 6.71 4.92 -17.53
CA LEU A 62 8.05 4.50 -17.12
C LEU A 62 8.31 4.79 -15.63
N VAL A 63 7.96 5.98 -15.15
CA VAL A 63 8.17 6.39 -13.75
C VAL A 63 7.47 5.44 -12.76
N TYR A 64 6.19 5.13 -13.00
CA TYR A 64 5.41 4.29 -12.08
C TYR A 64 5.66 2.79 -12.22
N THR A 65 6.17 2.34 -13.38
CA THR A 65 6.47 0.93 -13.63
C THR A 65 7.92 0.53 -13.37
N THR A 66 8.86 1.47 -13.39
CA THR A 66 10.29 1.19 -13.19
C THR A 66 10.88 2.01 -12.05
N TYR A 67 10.89 3.34 -12.15
CA TYR A 67 11.61 4.19 -11.19
C TYR A 67 11.04 4.08 -9.76
N GLN A 68 9.74 4.26 -9.58
CA GLN A 68 9.10 4.15 -8.26
C GLN A 68 9.22 2.77 -7.63
N PRO A 69 8.91 1.65 -8.31
CA PRO A 69 9.05 0.32 -7.73
C PRO A 69 10.51 -0.01 -7.40
N LEU A 70 11.48 0.33 -8.27
CA LEU A 70 12.90 0.10 -7.98
C LEU A 70 13.37 0.90 -6.77
N ARG A 71 12.96 2.16 -6.67
CA ARG A 71 13.28 3.01 -5.51
C ARG A 71 12.68 2.44 -4.23
N ALA A 72 11.43 1.98 -4.26
CA ALA A 72 10.76 1.39 -3.11
C ALA A 72 11.43 0.07 -2.69
N PHE A 73 11.73 -0.80 -3.66
CA PHE A 73 12.44 -2.06 -3.41
C PHE A 73 13.83 -1.80 -2.82
N ALA A 74 14.64 -0.95 -3.44
CA ALA A 74 15.98 -0.62 -2.94
C ALA A 74 15.92 -0.02 -1.52
N ASN A 75 14.93 0.82 -1.24
CA ASN A 75 14.75 1.39 0.08
C ASN A 75 14.42 0.30 1.12
N LEU A 76 13.44 -0.56 0.85
CA LEU A 76 13.01 -1.61 1.79
C LEU A 76 14.05 -2.73 1.93
N TYR A 77 14.56 -3.22 0.81
CA TYR A 77 15.46 -4.36 0.80
C TYR A 77 16.88 -3.99 1.23
N LEU A 78 17.47 -2.92 0.69
CA LEU A 78 18.86 -2.55 0.97
C LEU A 78 18.96 -1.60 2.18
N ARG A 79 18.27 -0.45 2.12
CA ARG A 79 18.40 0.58 3.16
C ARG A 79 17.78 0.15 4.49
N HIS A 80 16.61 -0.47 4.47
CA HIS A 80 15.96 -1.03 5.66
C HIS A 80 16.39 -2.46 5.97
N ARG A 81 17.38 -2.98 5.22
CA ARG A 81 18.01 -4.29 5.46
C ARG A 81 17.02 -5.45 5.46
N GLY A 82 15.97 -5.40 4.64
CA GLY A 82 15.04 -6.52 4.46
C GLY A 82 15.72 -7.82 4.00
N TYR A 83 16.94 -7.76 3.46
CA TYR A 83 17.74 -8.96 3.19
C TYR A 83 18.09 -9.77 4.45
N LEU A 84 18.07 -9.16 5.65
CA LEU A 84 18.32 -9.87 6.91
C LEU A 84 17.17 -10.81 7.28
N ASP A 85 15.96 -10.52 6.81
CA ASP A 85 14.76 -11.35 7.04
C ASP A 85 14.64 -12.48 5.98
N GLY A 86 15.67 -12.64 5.14
CA GLY A 86 15.74 -13.67 4.10
C GLY A 86 14.59 -13.58 3.08
N LEU A 87 13.91 -14.70 2.87
CA LEU A 87 12.82 -14.80 1.88
C LEU A 87 11.64 -13.88 2.23
N GLN A 88 11.31 -13.73 3.51
CA GLN A 88 10.17 -12.92 3.93
C GLN A 88 10.39 -11.44 3.64
N GLY A 89 11.59 -10.93 3.94
CA GLY A 89 11.95 -9.54 3.64
C GLY A 89 12.08 -9.26 2.14
N PHE A 90 12.52 -10.24 1.35
CA PHE A 90 12.46 -10.15 -0.12
C PHE A 90 11.02 -10.05 -0.63
N LEU A 91 10.13 -10.96 -0.21
CA LEU A 91 8.72 -10.96 -0.61
C LEU A 91 8.03 -9.66 -0.21
N TRP A 92 8.25 -9.19 1.02
CA TRP A 92 7.71 -7.94 1.51
C TRP A 92 8.15 -6.74 0.66
N SER A 93 9.45 -6.65 0.38
CA SER A 93 10.03 -5.57 -0.44
C SER A 93 9.51 -5.61 -1.88
N ALA A 94 9.39 -6.81 -2.46
CA ALA A 94 8.89 -7.02 -3.80
C ALA A 94 7.41 -6.62 -3.92
N PHE A 95 6.54 -7.12 -3.04
CA PHE A 95 5.12 -6.78 -3.08
C PHE A 95 4.87 -5.29 -2.82
N SER A 96 5.64 -4.69 -1.92
CA SER A 96 5.59 -3.24 -1.66
C SER A 96 6.00 -2.43 -2.88
N ALA A 97 7.00 -2.90 -3.65
CA ALA A 97 7.37 -2.28 -4.91
C ALA A 97 6.28 -2.44 -5.98
N PHE A 98 5.66 -3.62 -6.10
CA PHE A 98 4.59 -3.87 -7.06
C PHE A 98 3.30 -3.07 -6.82
N HIS A 99 3.12 -2.51 -5.61
CA HIS A 99 2.01 -1.59 -5.34
C HIS A 99 1.91 -0.45 -6.37
N PHE A 100 3.05 0.16 -6.74
CA PHE A 100 3.09 1.31 -7.65
C PHE A 100 2.61 0.99 -9.07
N PRO A 101 3.17 -0.01 -9.78
CA PRO A 101 2.69 -0.36 -11.11
C PRO A 101 1.23 -0.83 -11.10
N ILE A 102 0.82 -1.63 -10.10
CA ILE A 102 -0.57 -2.12 -10.00
C ILE A 102 -1.54 -0.93 -9.85
N ALA A 103 -1.25 0.01 -8.94
CA ALA A 103 -2.06 1.20 -8.75
C ALA A 103 -2.11 2.06 -10.03
N TYR A 104 -0.99 2.24 -10.71
CA TYR A 104 -0.93 3.02 -11.95
C TYR A 104 -1.70 2.37 -13.09
N PHE A 105 -1.60 1.05 -13.26
CA PHE A 105 -2.37 0.33 -14.29
C PHE A 105 -3.87 0.38 -14.01
N LYS A 106 -4.29 0.19 -12.76
CA LYS A 106 -5.70 0.38 -12.36
C LYS A 106 -6.17 1.81 -12.67
N TYR A 107 -5.36 2.82 -12.37
CA TYR A 107 -5.65 4.21 -12.75
C TYR A 107 -5.74 4.39 -14.28
N TRP A 108 -4.86 3.74 -15.03
CA TRP A 108 -4.81 3.80 -16.48
C TRP A 108 -6.08 3.21 -17.11
N THR A 109 -6.48 2.00 -16.70
CA THR A 109 -7.66 1.27 -17.21
C THR A 109 -8.99 1.78 -16.62
N GLY A 110 -8.96 2.42 -15.45
CA GLY A 110 -10.15 2.88 -14.74
C GLY A 110 -10.76 1.85 -13.77
N GLU A 111 -10.11 0.70 -13.56
CA GLU A 111 -10.61 -0.42 -12.74
C GLU A 111 -10.56 -0.19 -11.21
N TYR A 112 -10.27 1.03 -10.76
CA TYR A 112 -10.21 1.37 -9.34
C TYR A 112 -11.55 1.85 -8.75
N ASN A 113 -12.52 2.18 -9.60
CA ASN A 113 -13.87 2.65 -9.23
C ASN A 113 -14.85 1.50 -8.95
N THR A 114 -14.36 0.29 -8.69
CA THR A 114 -15.20 -0.80 -8.20
C THR A 114 -15.64 -0.46 -6.78
N ASN A 115 -16.77 0.23 -6.71
CA ASN A 115 -17.51 0.56 -5.51
C ASN A 115 -17.50 -0.65 -4.56
N TYR A 116 -16.82 -0.51 -3.41
CA TYR A 116 -17.32 -1.15 -2.20
C TYR A 116 -18.64 -0.42 -1.89
N LYS A 117 -19.74 -0.90 -2.47
CA LYS A 117 -21.07 -0.74 -1.89
C LYS A 117 -21.16 -1.63 -0.66
#